data_AF-A0A9D1MKL1-F1
#
_entry.id   AF-A0A9D1MKL1-F1
#
_cell.length_a   1.000
_cell.length_b   1.000
_cell.length_c   1.000
_cell.angle_alpha   90.00
_cell.angle_beta   90.00
_cell.angle_gamma   90.00
#
_symmetry.space_group_name_H-M   'P 1'
#
loop_
_entity.id
_entity.type
_entity.pdbx_description
1 polymer ?
#
loop_
_entity_poly.entity_id
_entity_poly.type
_entity_poly.pdbx_seq_one_letter_code
_entity_poly.pdbx_strand_id
1 'polypeptide(L)'
;MKKVIAFIFTAGFMAAFAAFAACSQTELQAPELPAPTNIHFEQEDLITWDKVEGAGFYIVETYGSQQEVDSNYFTFEPPEENTTIKIMAVSNNLSHSDSEWAEYLYEAPTPALKYTLTDDGSGYEVSSQDDSTCEGLEGRVVIPDFFNDMLVVGIANNAFRLDYSGNSLNEDAGLGINNVTTSFRLPSHLKSIGSGAFSYCIALEEIVIPPSVEYIGSGAFSTCLNLKKITLPPNITELYNTFINCESLTEISIPSSVQTLSTSAFSYCYSLRSVTIPQGLKYIGRRVFFYCCRLKNVIISNSVEEIRLSAFSECYRLKNVFYCGTEEQFNQIAYPGLSSEINSIAYYNAATKYFYSEEQPTEEGNFWHYAEDGKTPLIWD
;
A
#
# COMPACT_ATOMS: atom_id res chain seq x y z
N MET A 1 -57.70 -12.17 -2.59
CA MET A 1 -58.92 -12.84 -3.14
C MET A 1 -58.64 -13.12 -4.62
N LYS A 2 -58.33 -14.37 -5.01
CA LYS A 2 -59.23 -15.31 -5.75
C LYS A 2 -59.73 -14.67 -7.07
N LYS A 3 -59.39 -15.13 -8.29
CA LYS A 3 -59.47 -16.50 -8.83
C LYS A 3 -58.63 -16.72 -10.11
N VAL A 4 -58.15 -17.95 -10.21
CA VAL A 4 -57.71 -18.72 -11.40
C VAL A 4 -58.90 -19.03 -12.32
N ILE A 5 -58.67 -19.17 -13.64
CA ILE A 5 -59.14 -20.28 -14.50
C ILE A 5 -58.34 -20.25 -15.82
N ALA A 6 -57.66 -21.37 -16.09
CA ALA A 6 -57.04 -21.73 -17.36
C ALA A 6 -58.04 -22.51 -18.23
N PHE A 7 -57.89 -22.46 -19.56
CA PHE A 7 -58.27 -23.57 -20.44
C PHE A 7 -57.34 -23.64 -21.66
N ILE A 8 -56.70 -24.80 -21.79
CA ILE A 8 -55.94 -25.29 -22.95
C ILE A 8 -56.88 -26.22 -23.73
N PHE A 9 -56.91 -26.14 -25.07
CA PHE A 9 -57.24 -27.27 -25.98
C PHE A 9 -56.48 -27.01 -27.31
N THR A 10 -55.29 -27.60 -27.48
CA THR A 10 -54.93 -28.81 -28.25
C THR A 10 -54.82 -28.64 -29.78
N ALA A 11 -53.66 -29.09 -30.27
CA ALA A 11 -53.24 -29.22 -31.67
C ALA A 11 -54.02 -30.29 -32.46
N GLY A 12 -53.99 -30.19 -33.80
CA GLY A 12 -54.31 -31.32 -34.68
C GLY A 12 -54.61 -31.01 -36.15
N PHE A 13 -53.56 -31.04 -36.99
CA PHE A 13 -53.49 -31.62 -38.34
C PHE A 13 -54.63 -31.36 -39.38
N MET A 14 -54.30 -30.61 -40.44
CA MET A 14 -54.20 -31.19 -41.80
C MET A 14 -53.57 -30.19 -42.78
N ALA A 15 -52.44 -30.61 -43.36
CA ALA A 15 -51.75 -29.91 -44.43
C ALA A 15 -52.53 -30.06 -45.75
N ALA A 16 -52.72 -28.94 -46.47
CA ALA A 16 -53.00 -28.94 -47.89
C ALA A 16 -51.96 -28.04 -48.58
N PHE A 17 -51.07 -28.69 -49.32
CA PHE A 17 -50.06 -28.07 -50.18
C PHE A 17 -50.75 -27.45 -51.41
N ALA A 18 -50.58 -26.14 -51.61
CA ALA A 18 -50.52 -25.53 -52.94
C ALA A 18 -49.89 -24.14 -52.80
N ALA A 19 -48.70 -23.98 -53.39
CA ALA A 19 -47.81 -22.85 -53.28
C ALA A 19 -48.34 -21.58 -53.97
N PHE A 20 -48.06 -20.39 -53.41
CA PHE A 20 -47.58 -19.23 -54.17
C PHE A 20 -46.98 -18.17 -53.21
N ALA A 21 -45.73 -17.78 -53.51
CA ALA A 21 -44.95 -16.66 -52.94
C ALA A 21 -44.51 -16.75 -51.46
N ALA A 22 -43.36 -17.39 -51.24
CA ALA A 22 -42.49 -17.03 -50.12
C ALA A 22 -41.93 -15.62 -50.36
N CYS A 23 -42.59 -14.60 -49.82
CA CYS A 23 -41.92 -13.35 -49.48
C CYS A 23 -41.37 -13.58 -48.06
N SER A 24 -40.14 -14.11 -47.97
CA SER A 24 -39.38 -13.95 -46.73
C SER A 24 -39.18 -12.45 -46.58
N GLN A 25 -39.88 -11.84 -45.64
CA GLN A 25 -39.44 -10.58 -45.09
C GLN A 25 -38.11 -10.87 -44.39
N THR A 26 -37.02 -10.76 -45.14
CA THR A 26 -35.74 -10.39 -44.55
C THR A 26 -36.01 -9.02 -43.96
N GLU A 27 -36.20 -8.92 -42.65
CA GLU A 27 -35.99 -7.65 -41.96
C GLU A 27 -34.61 -7.17 -42.44
N LEU A 28 -34.56 -6.08 -43.19
CA LEU A 28 -33.30 -5.44 -43.53
C LEU A 28 -32.75 -4.95 -42.19
N GLN A 29 -31.91 -5.77 -41.57
CA GLN A 29 -31.14 -5.38 -40.41
C GLN A 29 -30.32 -4.17 -40.84
N ALA A 30 -30.46 -3.07 -40.09
CA ALA A 30 -29.76 -1.83 -40.39
C ALA A 30 -28.25 -2.14 -40.50
N PRO A 31 -27.52 -1.50 -41.45
CA PRO A 31 -26.08 -1.70 -41.55
C PRO A 31 -25.41 -1.40 -40.21
N GLU A 32 -24.48 -2.26 -39.81
CA GLU A 32 -23.75 -2.11 -38.56
C GLU A 32 -22.73 -0.97 -38.66
N LEU A 33 -22.57 -0.19 -37.60
CA LEU A 33 -21.49 0.79 -37.51
C LEU A 33 -20.12 0.08 -37.50
N PRO A 34 -19.08 0.67 -38.10
CA PRO A 34 -17.74 0.14 -37.95
C PRO A 34 -17.29 0.27 -36.49
N ALA A 35 -16.59 -0.76 -36.00
CA ALA A 35 -15.95 -0.70 -34.69
C ALA A 35 -14.92 0.45 -34.65
N PRO A 36 -14.74 1.13 -33.50
CA PRO A 36 -13.73 2.18 -33.35
C PRO A 36 -12.32 1.71 -33.77
N THR A 37 -11.60 2.56 -34.51
CA THR A 37 -10.25 2.27 -35.01
C THR A 37 -9.25 3.32 -34.53
N ASN A 38 -7.95 3.04 -34.72
CA ASN A 38 -6.85 3.91 -34.31
C ASN A 38 -6.95 4.28 -32.82
N ILE A 39 -7.28 3.29 -31.98
CA ILE A 39 -7.32 3.45 -30.53
C ILE A 39 -5.87 3.57 -30.02
N HIS A 40 -5.54 4.67 -29.35
CA HIS A 40 -4.20 4.91 -28.80
C HIS A 40 -4.25 5.89 -27.64
N PHE A 41 -3.15 5.96 -26.88
CA PHE A 41 -2.97 6.94 -25.81
C PHE A 41 -2.28 8.19 -26.34
N GLU A 42 -2.80 9.36 -26.01
CA GLU A 42 -2.11 10.64 -26.22
C GLU A 42 -1.27 11.04 -25.00
N GLN A 43 -1.72 10.67 -23.79
CA GLN A 43 -1.08 10.87 -22.47
C GLN A 43 -1.41 9.65 -21.58
N GLU A 44 -0.78 9.48 -20.41
CA GLU A 44 -0.95 8.28 -19.55
C GLU A 44 -2.41 8.00 -19.15
N ASP A 45 -3.24 9.03 -19.05
CA ASP A 45 -4.64 8.98 -18.60
C ASP A 45 -5.67 9.26 -19.71
N LEU A 46 -5.23 9.47 -20.97
CA LEU A 46 -6.09 9.90 -22.08
C LEU A 46 -6.00 8.94 -23.27
N ILE A 47 -7.06 8.16 -23.47
CA ILE A 47 -7.23 7.29 -24.65
C ILE A 47 -8.11 7.99 -25.70
N THR A 48 -7.70 7.91 -26.97
CA THR A 48 -8.39 8.51 -28.11
C THR A 48 -8.59 7.49 -29.23
N TRP A 49 -9.59 7.73 -30.08
CA TRP A 49 -9.90 6.91 -31.24
C TRP A 49 -10.48 7.74 -32.38
N ASP A 50 -10.53 7.17 -33.58
CA ASP A 50 -11.15 7.84 -34.73
C ASP A 50 -12.65 7.97 -34.53
N LYS A 51 -13.18 9.15 -34.86
CA LYS A 51 -14.62 9.38 -34.82
C LYS A 51 -15.34 8.49 -35.84
N VAL A 52 -16.27 7.68 -35.34
CA VAL A 52 -17.17 6.86 -36.16
C VAL A 52 -18.32 7.72 -36.70
N GLU A 53 -18.44 7.82 -38.02
CA GLU A 53 -19.55 8.54 -38.66
C GLU A 53 -20.87 7.78 -38.44
N GLY A 54 -21.90 8.49 -37.96
CA GLY A 54 -23.19 7.89 -37.60
C GLY A 54 -23.31 7.44 -36.14
N ALA A 55 -22.21 7.41 -35.38
CA ALA A 55 -22.26 7.19 -33.94
C ALA A 55 -22.83 8.42 -33.21
N GLY A 56 -23.72 8.16 -32.25
CA GLY A 56 -24.25 9.15 -31.31
C GLY A 56 -23.32 9.40 -30.13
N PHE A 57 -22.83 8.32 -29.55
CA PHE A 57 -21.95 8.27 -28.40
C PHE A 57 -21.14 6.96 -28.43
N TYR A 58 -20.28 6.77 -27.45
CA TYR A 58 -19.51 5.55 -27.25
C TYR A 58 -19.77 4.96 -25.87
N ILE A 59 -19.65 3.64 -25.76
CA ILE A 59 -19.57 2.95 -24.48
C ILE A 59 -18.13 2.50 -24.30
N VAL A 60 -17.52 2.88 -23.18
CA VAL A 60 -16.19 2.43 -22.77
C VAL A 60 -16.33 1.48 -21.58
N GLU A 61 -15.79 0.28 -21.70
CA GLU A 61 -15.70 -0.70 -20.60
C GLU A 61 -14.29 -0.76 -20.04
N THR A 62 -14.15 -0.45 -18.75
CA THR A 62 -12.92 -0.60 -17.97
C THR A 62 -13.24 -1.24 -16.62
N TYR A 63 -12.42 -2.18 -16.18
CA TYR A 63 -12.60 -2.89 -14.89
C TYR A 63 -14.00 -3.50 -14.67
N GLY A 64 -14.64 -3.97 -15.75
CA GLY A 64 -16.00 -4.52 -15.71
C GLY A 64 -17.11 -3.48 -15.47
N SER A 65 -16.78 -2.18 -15.53
CA SER A 65 -17.73 -1.07 -15.48
C SER A 65 -17.83 -0.39 -16.85
N GLN A 66 -19.05 -0.04 -17.25
CA GLN A 66 -19.32 0.63 -18.53
C GLN A 66 -19.68 2.10 -18.31
N GLN A 67 -19.16 2.97 -19.17
CA GLN A 67 -19.43 4.40 -19.15
C GLN A 67 -19.79 4.92 -20.55
N GLU A 68 -20.80 5.79 -20.60
CA GLU A 68 -21.23 6.50 -21.81
C GLU A 68 -20.40 7.76 -22.02
N VAL A 69 -19.93 7.99 -23.25
CA VAL A 69 -19.02 9.08 -23.60
C VAL A 69 -19.41 9.72 -24.93
N ASP A 70 -19.65 11.03 -24.93
CA ASP A 70 -20.06 11.81 -26.12
C ASP A 70 -18.88 12.28 -27.00
N SER A 71 -17.65 12.00 -26.56
CA SER A 71 -16.39 12.34 -27.24
C SER A 71 -15.71 11.10 -27.82
N ASN A 72 -14.79 11.31 -28.78
CA ASN A 72 -13.89 10.27 -29.28
C ASN A 72 -12.60 10.15 -28.44
N TYR A 73 -12.71 10.49 -27.15
CA TYR A 73 -11.66 10.35 -26.15
C TYR A 73 -12.28 10.06 -24.79
N PHE A 74 -11.52 9.41 -23.92
CA PHE A 74 -11.91 9.11 -22.55
C PHE A 74 -10.72 9.28 -21.61
N THR A 75 -10.94 9.95 -20.48
CA THR A 75 -9.94 10.09 -19.42
C THR A 75 -10.24 9.11 -18.30
N PHE A 76 -9.24 8.40 -17.82
CA PHE A 76 -9.42 7.41 -16.76
C PHE A 76 -8.17 7.26 -15.91
N GLU A 77 -8.36 6.73 -14.70
CA GLU A 77 -7.23 6.40 -13.83
C GLU A 77 -6.45 5.23 -14.44
N PRO A 78 -5.13 5.40 -14.72
CA PRO A 78 -4.31 4.42 -15.42
C PRO A 78 -4.35 3.05 -14.72
N PRO A 79 -4.57 1.95 -15.46
CA PRO A 79 -4.64 0.62 -14.89
C PRO A 79 -3.37 0.16 -14.20
N GLU A 80 -3.55 -0.45 -13.03
CA GLU A 80 -2.44 -0.98 -12.23
C GLU A 80 -1.82 -2.25 -12.82
N GLU A 81 -2.51 -2.87 -13.79
CA GLU A 81 -2.14 -4.09 -14.50
C GLU A 81 -2.55 -3.98 -15.97
N ASN A 82 -2.00 -4.86 -16.81
CA ASN A 82 -2.44 -4.98 -18.19
C ASN A 82 -3.96 -5.18 -18.24
N THR A 83 -4.65 -4.26 -18.90
CA THR A 83 -6.11 -4.19 -18.87
C THR A 83 -6.64 -4.06 -20.29
N THR A 84 -7.59 -4.92 -20.65
CA THR A 84 -8.31 -4.77 -21.91
C THR A 84 -9.36 -3.68 -21.75
N ILE A 85 -9.19 -2.59 -22.48
CA ILE A 85 -10.16 -1.52 -22.64
C ILE A 85 -11.03 -1.88 -23.84
N LYS A 86 -12.35 -1.86 -23.67
CA LYS A 86 -13.28 -2.12 -24.77
C LYS A 86 -14.07 -0.86 -25.10
N ILE A 87 -14.22 -0.58 -26.40
CA ILE A 87 -14.94 0.60 -26.90
C ILE A 87 -15.95 0.16 -27.96
N MET A 88 -17.19 0.62 -27.83
CA MET A 88 -18.28 0.38 -28.78
C MET A 88 -18.84 1.72 -29.26
N ALA A 89 -19.10 1.84 -30.56
CA ALA A 89 -19.81 2.98 -31.14
C ALA A 89 -21.31 2.68 -31.14
N VAL A 90 -22.11 3.57 -30.53
CA VAL A 90 -23.55 3.38 -30.39
C VAL A 90 -24.30 4.29 -31.34
N SER A 91 -25.26 3.72 -32.07
CA SER A 91 -26.05 4.45 -33.04
C SER A 91 -27.09 5.35 -32.37
N ASN A 92 -27.26 6.59 -32.85
CA ASN A 92 -28.33 7.49 -32.37
C ASN A 92 -29.60 7.45 -33.25
N ASN A 93 -29.65 6.59 -34.27
CA ASN A 93 -30.73 6.55 -35.22
C ASN A 93 -31.03 5.13 -35.70
N LEU A 94 -32.26 4.90 -36.17
CA LEU A 94 -32.70 3.58 -36.67
C LEU A 94 -32.03 3.19 -38.01
N SER A 95 -31.09 3.99 -38.52
CA SER A 95 -30.43 3.70 -39.80
C SER A 95 -29.19 2.83 -39.65
N HIS A 96 -28.65 2.65 -38.45
CA HIS A 96 -27.56 1.73 -38.16
C HIS A 96 -27.79 0.97 -36.85
N SER A 97 -27.24 -0.23 -36.74
CA SER A 97 -27.06 -0.91 -35.45
C SER A 97 -25.70 -0.54 -34.83
N ASP A 98 -25.57 -0.75 -33.52
CA ASP A 98 -24.32 -0.53 -32.78
C ASP A 98 -23.18 -1.36 -33.35
N SER A 99 -21.95 -0.90 -33.19
CA SER A 99 -20.77 -1.64 -33.65
C SER A 99 -20.46 -2.84 -32.74
N GLU A 100 -19.71 -3.81 -33.25
CA GLU A 100 -18.92 -4.71 -32.40
C GLU A 100 -17.96 -3.94 -31.46
N TRP A 101 -17.50 -4.63 -30.41
CA TRP A 101 -16.48 -4.11 -29.51
C TRP A 101 -15.12 -4.04 -30.19
N ALA A 102 -14.47 -2.89 -30.12
CA ALA A 102 -13.05 -2.77 -30.34
C ALA A 102 -12.31 -2.97 -29.01
N GLU A 103 -11.33 -3.86 -29.00
CA GLU A 103 -10.51 -4.15 -27.81
C GLU A 103 -9.12 -3.54 -27.96
N TYR A 104 -8.65 -2.86 -26.92
CA TYR A 104 -7.29 -2.35 -26.80
C TYR A 104 -6.65 -2.91 -25.53
N LEU A 105 -5.50 -3.57 -25.67
CA LEU A 105 -4.72 -4.01 -24.51
C LEU A 105 -3.88 -2.83 -24.01
N TYR A 106 -4.30 -2.23 -22.89
CA TYR A 106 -3.43 -1.31 -22.17
C TYR A 106 -2.33 -2.11 -21.49
N GLU A 107 -1.08 -1.83 -21.87
CA GLU A 107 0.11 -2.32 -21.20
C GLU A 107 0.59 -1.22 -20.25
N ALA A 108 0.55 -1.48 -18.94
CA ALA A 108 1.01 -0.50 -17.98
C ALA A 108 2.50 -0.19 -18.24
N PRO A 109 2.92 1.10 -18.26
CA PRO A 109 4.30 1.46 -18.49
C PRO A 109 5.15 0.88 -17.36
N THR A 110 5.79 -0.27 -17.62
CA THR A 110 6.80 -0.80 -16.71
C THR A 110 8.10 -0.05 -17.00
N PRO A 111 8.65 0.70 -16.04
CA PRO A 111 10.01 1.19 -16.19
C PRO A 111 10.94 0.00 -16.46
N ALA A 112 12.05 0.24 -17.15
CA ALA A 112 13.00 -0.82 -17.45
C ALA A 112 13.69 -1.29 -16.15
N LEU A 113 13.11 -2.32 -15.53
CA LEU A 113 13.63 -2.93 -14.31
C LEU A 113 14.66 -4.01 -14.66
N LYS A 114 15.64 -4.18 -13.79
CA LYS A 114 16.62 -5.25 -13.85
C LYS A 114 16.15 -6.40 -12.97
N TYR A 115 16.19 -7.62 -13.52
CA TYR A 115 15.81 -8.84 -12.82
C TYR A 115 17.02 -9.77 -12.75
N THR A 116 17.44 -10.11 -11.54
CA THR A 116 18.60 -10.97 -11.27
C THR A 116 18.10 -12.28 -10.66
N LEU A 117 18.47 -13.41 -11.24
CA LEU A 117 18.08 -14.72 -10.70
C LEU A 117 18.70 -14.91 -9.31
N THR A 118 17.91 -15.39 -8.34
CA THR A 118 18.42 -15.70 -7.00
C THR A 118 19.45 -16.83 -7.05
N ASP A 119 20.39 -16.85 -6.10
CA ASP A 119 21.44 -17.88 -6.04
C ASP A 119 20.89 -19.31 -5.92
N ASP A 120 19.72 -19.48 -5.31
CA ASP A 120 19.02 -20.75 -5.16
C ASP A 120 18.10 -21.10 -6.36
N GLY A 121 17.97 -20.20 -7.33
CA GLY A 121 17.11 -20.36 -8.49
C GLY A 121 15.60 -20.36 -8.19
N SER A 122 15.19 -19.91 -6.99
CA SER A 122 13.78 -19.87 -6.58
C SER A 122 12.95 -18.76 -7.24
N GLY A 123 13.60 -17.74 -7.81
CA GLY A 123 12.94 -16.68 -8.56
C GLY A 123 13.90 -15.54 -8.91
N TYR A 124 13.34 -14.37 -9.17
CA TYR A 124 14.07 -13.14 -9.48
C TYR A 124 14.04 -12.15 -8.32
N GLU A 125 15.16 -11.49 -8.07
CA GLU A 125 15.22 -10.20 -7.38
C GLU A 125 15.17 -9.06 -8.39
N VAL A 126 14.42 -8.01 -8.07
CA VAL A 126 14.26 -6.83 -8.92
C VAL A 126 15.01 -5.61 -8.38
N SER A 127 15.56 -4.81 -9.28
CA SER A 127 16.20 -3.51 -9.01
C SER A 127 15.95 -2.51 -10.13
N SER A 128 16.30 -1.24 -9.90
CA SER A 128 16.50 -0.25 -10.97
C SER A 128 17.59 -0.71 -11.94
N GLN A 129 17.56 -0.18 -13.16
CA GLN A 129 18.48 -0.55 -14.23
C GLN A 129 19.93 -0.17 -13.92
N ASP A 130 20.12 1.01 -13.33
CA ASP A 130 21.40 1.44 -12.77
C ASP A 130 21.43 1.05 -11.28
N ASP A 131 22.43 0.26 -10.88
CA ASP A 131 22.60 -0.35 -9.55
C ASP A 131 22.71 0.67 -8.39
N SER A 132 22.41 1.96 -8.60
CA SER A 132 22.46 3.01 -7.56
C SER A 132 21.50 4.20 -7.73
N THR A 133 20.75 4.34 -8.82
CA THR A 133 19.84 5.49 -9.00
C THR A 133 18.49 5.10 -9.63
N CYS A 134 17.40 5.57 -9.00
CA CYS A 134 16.07 5.58 -9.60
C CYS A 134 15.88 6.73 -10.60
N GLU A 135 16.97 7.21 -11.23
CA GLU A 135 16.86 8.30 -12.20
C GLU A 135 15.96 7.84 -13.36
N GLY A 136 14.84 8.55 -13.55
CA GLY A 136 13.84 8.22 -14.58
C GLY A 136 12.67 7.34 -14.12
N LEU A 137 12.60 6.94 -12.85
CA LEU A 137 11.37 6.37 -12.28
C LEU A 137 10.41 7.51 -11.91
N GLU A 138 9.33 7.64 -12.67
CA GLU A 138 8.30 8.67 -12.47
C GLU A 138 6.96 8.04 -12.07
N GLY A 139 6.23 8.72 -11.18
CA GLY A 139 4.85 8.34 -10.83
C GLY A 139 4.76 7.02 -10.06
N ARG A 140 4.07 6.04 -10.64
CA ARG A 140 3.79 4.74 -10.01
C ARG A 140 4.64 3.66 -10.65
N VAL A 141 5.41 2.93 -9.84
CA VAL A 141 6.19 1.78 -10.30
C VAL A 141 5.43 0.48 -10.03
N VAL A 142 5.15 -0.27 -11.09
CA VAL A 142 4.52 -1.60 -11.01
C VAL A 142 5.57 -2.69 -11.23
N ILE A 143 5.77 -3.53 -10.22
CA ILE A 143 6.65 -4.69 -10.29
C ILE A 143 5.77 -5.93 -10.53
N PRO A 144 6.00 -6.71 -11.60
CA PRO A 144 5.15 -7.86 -11.93
C PRO A 144 5.39 -9.04 -10.99
N ASP A 145 4.39 -9.90 -10.84
CA ASP A 145 4.52 -11.16 -10.08
C ASP A 145 5.49 -12.15 -10.74
N PHE A 146 5.63 -12.07 -12.06
CA PHE A 146 6.44 -12.98 -12.87
C PHE A 146 7.36 -12.23 -13.83
N PHE A 147 8.56 -12.77 -14.01
CA PHE A 147 9.49 -12.39 -15.07
C PHE A 147 10.06 -13.67 -15.70
N ASN A 148 9.98 -13.81 -17.02
CA ASN A 148 10.39 -15.04 -17.74
C ASN A 148 9.84 -16.33 -17.11
N ASP A 149 8.53 -16.37 -16.85
CA ASP A 149 7.80 -17.51 -16.26
C ASP A 149 8.25 -17.94 -14.85
N MET A 150 9.05 -17.11 -14.15
CA MET A 150 9.45 -17.33 -12.75
C MET A 150 9.02 -16.18 -11.86
N LEU A 151 8.79 -16.47 -10.58
CA LEU A 151 8.34 -15.48 -9.60
C LEU A 151 9.37 -14.37 -9.39
N VAL A 152 8.89 -13.14 -9.20
CA VAL A 152 9.69 -12.07 -8.59
C VAL A 152 9.57 -12.19 -7.07
N VAL A 153 10.61 -12.72 -6.44
CA VAL A 153 10.61 -13.15 -5.03
C VAL A 153 11.29 -12.15 -4.10
N GLY A 154 12.05 -11.18 -4.62
CA GLY A 154 12.73 -10.21 -3.78
C GLY A 154 12.87 -8.83 -4.42
N ILE A 155 12.95 -7.81 -3.57
CA ILE A 155 13.48 -6.50 -3.95
C ILE A 155 14.95 -6.48 -3.54
N ALA A 156 15.87 -6.24 -4.46
CA ALA A 156 17.30 -6.31 -4.20
C ALA A 156 17.78 -5.23 -3.20
N ASN A 157 19.01 -5.38 -2.70
CA ASN A 157 19.65 -4.35 -1.88
C ASN A 157 19.82 -3.05 -2.67
N ASN A 158 19.43 -1.93 -2.07
CA ASN A 158 19.43 -0.61 -2.72
C ASN A 158 18.66 -0.54 -4.05
N ALA A 159 17.76 -1.50 -4.33
CA ALA A 159 17.04 -1.66 -5.60
C ALA A 159 16.42 -0.37 -6.14
N PHE A 160 15.86 0.44 -5.25
CA PHE A 160 15.24 1.72 -5.54
C PHE A 160 15.81 2.83 -4.65
N ARG A 161 17.06 2.69 -4.22
CA ARG A 161 17.73 3.74 -3.46
C ARG A 161 17.97 4.96 -4.35
N LEU A 162 17.93 6.14 -3.74
CA LEU A 162 18.42 7.35 -4.36
C LEU A 162 19.75 7.78 -3.76
N ASP A 163 20.72 8.02 -4.65
CA ASP A 163 22.06 8.47 -4.26
C ASP A 163 22.01 9.90 -3.73
N TYR A 164 22.13 10.01 -2.42
CA TYR A 164 22.39 11.27 -1.74
C TYR A 164 23.90 11.56 -1.77
N SER A 165 24.36 12.28 -2.80
CA SER A 165 25.74 12.79 -2.87
C SER A 165 25.98 14.03 -1.99
N GLY A 166 24.93 14.54 -1.33
CA GLY A 166 25.01 15.67 -0.41
C GLY A 166 25.64 15.26 0.91
N ASN A 167 26.73 15.89 1.31
CA ASN A 167 27.35 15.67 2.61
C ASN A 167 26.76 16.67 3.62
N SER A 168 25.46 16.58 3.96
CA SER A 168 24.85 17.52 4.91
C SER A 168 23.48 17.07 5.45
N LEU A 169 23.44 16.57 6.68
CA LEU A 169 22.20 16.34 7.47
C LEU A 169 21.49 17.66 7.87
N ASN A 170 21.59 18.73 7.07
CA ASN A 170 21.09 20.04 7.42
C ASN A 170 19.77 20.32 6.68
N GLU A 171 18.71 20.27 7.49
CA GLU A 171 17.30 20.68 7.44
C GLU A 171 16.76 21.69 6.39
N ASP A 172 17.44 22.11 5.32
CA ASP A 172 16.84 23.15 4.45
C ASP A 172 17.29 23.17 2.97
N ALA A 173 17.82 22.07 2.44
CA ALA A 173 18.00 21.97 1.01
C ALA A 173 16.73 21.41 0.38
N GLY A 174 15.98 22.24 -0.35
CA GLY A 174 15.13 21.75 -1.43
C GLY A 174 15.99 20.89 -2.35
N LEU A 175 15.97 19.59 -2.11
CA LEU A 175 16.90 18.64 -2.69
C LEU A 175 16.59 18.57 -4.18
N GLY A 176 17.57 18.87 -5.03
CA GLY A 176 17.50 18.64 -6.49
C GLY A 176 17.43 17.15 -6.87
N ILE A 177 16.92 16.32 -5.98
CA ILE A 177 16.57 14.92 -6.20
C ILE A 177 15.15 14.97 -6.78
N ASN A 178 15.04 14.98 -8.10
CA ASN A 178 13.75 14.88 -8.77
C ASN A 178 13.26 13.42 -8.68
N ASN A 179 12.93 12.95 -7.48
CA ASN A 179 12.16 11.73 -7.33
C ASN A 179 10.69 12.12 -7.36
N VAL A 180 9.98 11.64 -8.38
CA VAL A 180 8.53 11.79 -8.51
C VAL A 180 7.81 10.45 -8.37
N THR A 181 8.52 9.37 -7.98
CA THR A 181 7.91 8.09 -7.67
C THR A 181 7.16 8.18 -6.34
N THR A 182 5.84 8.12 -6.41
CA THR A 182 4.94 8.30 -5.26
C THR A 182 4.45 6.98 -4.67
N SER A 183 4.49 5.89 -5.44
CA SER A 183 3.99 4.57 -5.01
C SER A 183 4.68 3.41 -5.73
N PHE A 184 4.73 2.26 -5.06
CA PHE A 184 5.18 0.98 -5.61
C PHE A 184 4.09 -0.07 -5.46
N ARG A 185 3.80 -0.79 -6.54
CA ARG A 185 3.02 -2.03 -6.50
C ARG A 185 3.99 -3.20 -6.45
N LEU A 186 4.04 -3.87 -5.29
CA LEU A 186 4.95 -4.98 -5.03
C LEU A 186 4.31 -6.33 -5.43
N PRO A 187 5.12 -7.33 -5.85
CA PRO A 187 4.64 -8.67 -6.18
C PRO A 187 3.90 -9.33 -5.01
N SER A 188 2.79 -10.02 -5.28
CA SER A 188 1.94 -10.69 -4.30
C SER A 188 2.65 -11.84 -3.57
N HIS A 189 3.67 -12.44 -4.19
CA HIS A 189 4.48 -13.55 -3.67
C HIS A 189 5.85 -13.11 -3.14
N LEU A 190 6.09 -11.80 -3.01
CA LEU A 190 7.37 -11.25 -2.57
C LEU A 190 7.76 -11.82 -1.20
N LYS A 191 9.01 -12.29 -1.07
CA LYS A 191 9.57 -12.89 0.14
C LYS A 191 10.49 -11.95 0.89
N SER A 192 11.25 -11.12 0.19
CA SER A 192 12.25 -10.25 0.81
C SER A 192 12.23 -8.84 0.24
N ILE A 193 12.56 -7.88 1.10
CA ILE A 193 12.93 -6.52 0.74
C ILE A 193 14.36 -6.29 1.22
N GLY A 194 15.27 -5.99 0.31
CA GLY A 194 16.68 -5.81 0.58
C GLY A 194 17.01 -4.61 1.46
N SER A 195 18.23 -4.59 1.97
CA SER A 195 18.76 -3.48 2.75
C SER A 195 18.84 -2.22 1.89
N GLY A 196 18.35 -1.11 2.42
CA GLY A 196 18.30 0.17 1.69
C GLY A 196 17.41 0.18 0.45
N ALA A 197 16.56 -0.83 0.23
CA ALA A 197 15.80 -1.01 -1.02
C ALA A 197 15.04 0.24 -1.48
N PHE A 198 14.41 0.98 -0.58
CA PHE A 198 13.68 2.23 -0.86
C PHE A 198 14.30 3.42 -0.11
N SER A 199 15.59 3.35 0.21
CA SER A 199 16.28 4.41 0.95
C SER A 199 16.33 5.69 0.13
N TYR A 200 16.03 6.83 0.76
CA TYR A 200 15.91 8.15 0.11
C TYR A 200 14.78 8.26 -0.94
N CYS A 201 13.78 7.36 -0.95
CA CYS A 201 12.56 7.56 -1.74
C CYS A 201 11.70 8.71 -1.17
N ILE A 202 12.15 9.96 -1.34
CA ILE A 202 11.57 11.13 -0.67
C ILE A 202 10.10 11.41 -1.05
N ALA A 203 9.68 11.04 -2.26
CA ALA A 203 8.32 11.25 -2.77
C ALA A 203 7.35 10.10 -2.45
N LEU A 204 7.86 8.97 -1.95
CA LEU A 204 7.04 7.82 -1.59
C LEU A 204 6.09 8.21 -0.45
N GLU A 205 4.78 8.22 -0.72
CA GLU A 205 3.78 8.60 0.28
C GLU A 205 3.19 7.38 1.01
N GLU A 206 3.02 6.28 0.27
CA GLU A 206 2.46 5.03 0.75
C GLU A 206 3.09 3.83 0.07
N ILE A 207 3.18 2.74 0.82
CA ILE A 207 3.56 1.43 0.28
C ILE A 207 2.86 0.33 1.07
N VAL A 208 2.31 -0.65 0.35
CA VAL A 208 1.70 -1.83 0.94
C VAL A 208 2.68 -2.98 0.81
N ILE A 209 3.17 -3.49 1.94
CA ILE A 209 4.09 -4.63 1.94
C ILE A 209 3.26 -5.93 1.89
N PRO A 210 3.48 -6.80 0.89
CA PRO A 210 2.76 -8.07 0.77
C PRO A 210 2.91 -8.93 2.04
N PRO A 211 1.85 -9.63 2.48
CA PRO A 211 1.90 -10.44 3.70
C PRO A 211 2.85 -11.64 3.61
N SER A 212 3.26 -12.02 2.39
CA SER A 212 4.25 -13.06 2.12
C SER A 212 5.69 -12.65 2.44
N VAL A 213 5.95 -11.36 2.69
CA VAL A 213 7.29 -10.86 3.00
C VAL A 213 7.71 -11.34 4.39
N GLU A 214 8.83 -12.03 4.43
CA GLU A 214 9.42 -12.64 5.62
C GLU A 214 10.62 -11.84 6.12
N TYR A 215 11.24 -11.03 5.26
CA TYR A 215 12.44 -10.25 5.58
C TYR A 215 12.38 -8.81 5.03
N ILE A 216 12.71 -7.83 5.88
CA ILE A 216 12.92 -6.43 5.50
C ILE A 216 14.32 -6.03 5.98
N GLY A 217 15.18 -5.67 5.02
CA GLY A 217 16.58 -5.35 5.27
C GLY A 217 16.79 -4.04 6.03
N SER A 218 18.04 -3.87 6.47
CA SER A 218 18.44 -2.68 7.24
C SER A 218 18.21 -1.40 6.43
N GLY A 219 17.52 -0.42 7.01
CA GLY A 219 17.31 0.88 6.36
C GLY A 219 16.48 0.83 5.09
N ALA A 220 15.68 -0.22 4.88
CA ALA A 220 14.89 -0.40 3.66
C ALA A 220 14.03 0.82 3.30
N PHE A 221 13.51 1.55 4.28
CA PHE A 221 12.70 2.77 4.08
C PHE A 221 13.35 4.01 4.72
N SER A 222 14.67 4.00 4.93
CA SER A 222 15.36 5.16 5.52
C SER A 222 15.18 6.39 4.64
N THR A 223 14.90 7.54 5.24
CA THR A 223 14.79 8.84 4.57
C THR A 223 13.66 8.89 3.52
N CYS A 224 12.60 8.11 3.70
CA CYS A 224 11.34 8.30 2.96
C CYS A 224 10.53 9.44 3.60
N LEU A 225 10.93 10.70 3.33
CA LEU A 225 10.44 11.89 4.04
C LEU A 225 8.91 12.05 4.00
N ASN A 226 8.28 11.72 2.86
CA ASN A 226 6.84 11.84 2.67
C ASN A 226 6.04 10.58 3.02
N LEU A 227 6.68 9.49 3.48
CA LEU A 227 5.98 8.25 3.80
C LEU A 227 5.05 8.48 5.00
N LYS A 228 3.74 8.54 4.75
CA LYS A 228 2.71 8.84 5.75
C LYS A 228 2.23 7.59 6.47
N LYS A 229 2.16 6.48 5.74
CA LYS A 229 1.60 5.20 6.19
C LYS A 229 2.32 4.03 5.52
N ILE A 230 2.54 2.97 6.29
CA ILE A 230 3.03 1.69 5.79
C ILE A 230 2.34 0.56 6.55
N THR A 231 1.96 -0.49 5.83
CA THR A 231 1.46 -1.73 6.44
C THR A 231 2.58 -2.76 6.46
N LEU A 232 2.99 -3.18 7.65
CA LEU A 232 4.04 -4.20 7.83
C LEU A 232 3.46 -5.61 7.66
N PRO A 233 4.22 -6.55 7.08
CA PRO A 233 3.78 -7.94 6.93
C PRO A 233 3.72 -8.64 8.30
N PRO A 234 2.85 -9.65 8.48
CA PRO A 234 2.58 -10.23 9.80
C PRO A 234 3.69 -11.15 10.34
N ASN A 235 4.69 -11.52 9.53
CA ASN A 235 5.66 -12.57 9.85
C ASN A 235 7.11 -12.07 10.02
N ILE A 236 7.36 -10.76 9.96
CA ILE A 236 8.70 -10.21 10.20
C ILE A 236 9.06 -10.27 11.69
N THR A 237 10.33 -10.52 11.99
CA THR A 237 10.82 -10.73 13.36
C THR A 237 11.62 -9.56 13.92
N GLU A 238 12.15 -8.69 13.05
CA GLU A 238 13.01 -7.57 13.43
C GLU A 238 12.80 -6.36 12.52
N LEU A 239 12.96 -5.16 13.08
CA LEU A 239 13.08 -3.90 12.34
C LEU A 239 14.42 -3.25 12.67
N TYR A 240 15.34 -3.18 11.70
CA TYR A 240 16.69 -2.66 11.86
C TYR A 240 16.88 -1.37 11.05
N ASN A 241 17.02 -0.22 11.72
CA ASN A 241 17.15 1.10 11.07
C ASN A 241 16.05 1.41 10.02
N THR A 242 14.92 0.68 10.04
CA THR A 242 14.05 0.53 8.87
C THR A 242 13.40 1.83 8.41
N PHE A 243 12.97 2.68 9.36
CA PHE A 243 12.21 3.91 9.13
C PHE A 243 12.93 5.15 9.67
N ILE A 244 14.27 5.15 9.68
CA ILE A 244 15.02 6.37 10.05
C ILE A 244 14.59 7.52 9.15
N ASN A 245 14.32 8.69 9.72
CA ASN A 245 13.98 9.91 9.00
C ASN A 245 12.75 9.78 8.07
N CYS A 246 11.77 8.94 8.44
CA CYS A 246 10.43 8.96 7.84
C CYS A 246 9.59 10.06 8.50
N GLU A 247 9.90 11.32 8.19
CA GLU A 247 9.43 12.50 8.93
C GLU A 247 7.90 12.67 8.92
N SER A 248 7.24 12.23 7.85
CA SER A 248 5.78 12.29 7.68
C SER A 248 5.02 11.09 8.25
N LEU A 249 5.71 10.06 8.76
CA LEU A 249 5.06 8.86 9.28
C LEU A 249 4.24 9.22 10.52
N THR A 250 2.92 9.07 10.44
CA THR A 250 2.00 9.52 11.51
C THR A 250 1.61 8.42 12.47
N GLU A 251 1.50 7.19 11.96
CA GLU A 251 1.12 5.99 12.67
C GLU A 251 1.92 4.79 12.16
N ILE A 252 2.15 3.81 13.03
CA ILE A 252 2.72 2.52 12.66
C ILE A 252 2.09 1.41 13.51
N SER A 253 1.68 0.33 12.85
CA SER A 253 1.25 -0.91 13.51
C SER A 253 2.41 -1.90 13.44
N ILE A 254 3.06 -2.13 14.58
CA ILE A 254 4.15 -3.11 14.68
C ILE A 254 3.54 -4.50 14.88
N PRO A 255 3.81 -5.49 14.00
CA PRO A 255 3.28 -6.85 14.13
C PRO A 255 3.75 -7.54 15.42
N SER A 256 2.91 -8.39 16.01
CA SER A 256 3.26 -9.17 17.22
C SER A 256 4.35 -10.21 17.01
N SER A 257 4.69 -10.53 15.76
CA SER A 257 5.84 -11.36 15.41
C SER A 257 7.18 -10.67 15.66
N VAL A 258 7.22 -9.33 15.72
CA VAL A 258 8.44 -8.56 15.90
C VAL A 258 8.95 -8.73 17.34
N GLN A 259 10.13 -9.31 17.47
CA GLN A 259 10.80 -9.56 18.75
C GLN A 259 11.75 -8.43 19.14
N THR A 260 12.30 -7.72 18.15
CA THR A 260 13.31 -6.67 18.37
C THR A 260 13.03 -5.45 17.52
N LEU A 261 12.99 -4.28 18.17
CA LEU A 261 13.19 -2.99 17.51
C LEU A 261 14.66 -2.64 17.66
N SER A 262 15.42 -2.78 16.59
CA SER A 262 16.85 -2.51 16.63
C SER A 262 17.13 -0.99 16.71
N THR A 263 18.40 -0.65 16.91
CA THR A 263 18.91 0.72 16.98
C THR A 263 18.23 1.61 15.95
N SER A 264 17.74 2.77 16.38
CA SER A 264 17.19 3.82 15.52
C SER A 264 16.05 3.43 14.56
N ALA A 265 15.35 2.30 14.75
CA ALA A 265 14.36 1.82 13.78
C ALA A 265 13.30 2.86 13.34
N PHE A 266 12.95 3.81 14.21
CA PHE A 266 12.01 4.93 13.97
C PHE A 266 12.60 6.30 14.36
N SER A 267 13.93 6.45 14.39
CA SER A 267 14.57 7.73 14.70
C SER A 267 14.10 8.81 13.72
N TYR A 268 13.88 10.04 14.21
CA TYR A 268 13.48 11.20 13.41
C TYR A 268 12.13 11.05 12.68
N CYS A 269 11.25 10.15 13.14
CA CYS A 269 9.85 10.13 12.72
C CYS A 269 9.08 11.28 13.39
N TYR A 270 9.33 12.53 12.96
CA TYR A 270 8.82 13.74 13.60
C TYR A 270 7.29 13.78 13.72
N SER A 271 6.57 13.18 12.77
CA SER A 271 5.11 13.17 12.73
C SER A 271 4.44 12.06 13.55
N LEU A 272 5.20 11.08 14.05
CA LEU A 272 4.66 9.91 14.74
C LEU A 272 3.98 10.35 16.05
N ARG A 273 2.69 10.01 16.23
CA ARG A 273 1.88 10.52 17.35
C ARG A 273 1.71 9.53 18.49
N SER A 274 1.62 8.26 18.16
CA SER A 274 1.48 7.17 19.11
C SER A 274 2.09 5.90 18.55
N VAL A 275 2.57 5.04 19.44
CA VAL A 275 3.06 3.72 19.06
C VAL A 275 2.62 2.69 20.10
N THR A 276 2.23 1.52 19.61
CA THR A 276 1.98 0.33 20.44
C THR A 276 3.11 -0.64 20.21
N ILE A 277 3.85 -0.95 21.27
CA ILE A 277 4.87 -1.98 21.30
C ILE A 277 4.13 -3.30 21.60
N PRO A 278 4.07 -4.24 20.63
CA PRO A 278 3.16 -5.38 20.70
C PRO A 278 3.61 -6.45 21.70
N GLN A 279 2.69 -7.35 22.03
CA GLN A 279 3.02 -8.60 22.74
C GLN A 279 4.02 -9.41 21.90
N GLY A 280 5.03 -9.99 22.55
CA GLY A 280 6.08 -10.79 21.91
C GLY A 280 7.38 -10.03 21.71
N LEU A 281 7.33 -8.68 21.66
CA LEU A 281 8.52 -7.85 21.57
C LEU A 281 9.31 -7.90 22.87
N LYS A 282 10.61 -8.17 22.76
CA LYS A 282 11.55 -8.33 23.87
C LYS A 282 12.47 -7.14 24.05
N TYR A 283 12.99 -6.57 22.96
CA TYR A 283 14.04 -5.56 23.04
C TYR A 283 13.66 -4.28 22.30
N ILE A 284 13.64 -3.17 23.03
CA ILE A 284 13.60 -1.81 22.46
C ILE A 284 15.04 -1.28 22.42
N GLY A 285 15.60 -1.22 21.22
CA GLY A 285 16.98 -0.84 20.95
C GLY A 285 17.32 0.62 21.27
N ARG A 286 18.61 0.94 21.10
CA ARG A 286 19.13 2.29 21.36
C ARG A 286 18.48 3.27 20.38
N ARG A 287 18.01 4.42 20.87
CA ARG A 287 17.47 5.49 20.02
C ARG A 287 16.28 5.11 19.13
N VAL A 288 15.55 4.02 19.37
CA VAL A 288 14.47 3.56 18.47
C VAL A 288 13.50 4.68 18.05
N PHE A 289 13.05 5.52 18.98
CA PHE A 289 12.16 6.67 18.75
C PHE A 289 12.86 8.00 19.04
N PHE A 290 14.17 8.08 18.85
CA PHE A 290 14.93 9.32 19.06
C PHE A 290 14.38 10.45 18.19
N TYR A 291 14.14 11.64 18.76
CA TYR A 291 13.54 12.78 18.05
C TYR A 291 12.15 12.51 17.43
N CYS A 292 11.35 11.59 17.97
CA CYS A 292 9.93 11.51 17.63
C CYS A 292 9.15 12.66 18.30
N CYS A 293 9.36 13.89 17.85
CA CYS A 293 8.94 15.12 18.52
C CYS A 293 7.42 15.24 18.75
N ARG A 294 6.58 14.56 17.96
CA ARG A 294 5.12 14.56 18.13
C ARG A 294 4.57 13.35 18.87
N LEU A 295 5.42 12.41 19.27
CA LEU A 295 5.02 11.21 20.00
C LEU A 295 4.46 11.61 21.35
N LYS A 296 3.17 11.34 21.58
CA LYS A 296 2.43 11.76 22.77
C LYS A 296 2.14 10.60 23.72
N ASN A 297 1.77 9.45 23.16
CA ASN A 297 1.37 8.27 23.91
C ASN A 297 2.16 7.06 23.42
N VAL A 298 2.63 6.23 24.35
CA VAL A 298 3.28 4.95 24.03
C VAL A 298 2.59 3.88 24.85
N ILE A 299 2.19 2.78 24.21
CA ILE A 299 1.74 1.56 24.90
C ILE A 299 2.87 0.55 24.83
N ILE A 300 3.28 -0.01 25.96
CA ILE A 300 4.38 -0.97 26.08
C ILE A 300 3.84 -2.27 26.64
N SER A 301 3.92 -3.36 25.88
CA SER A 301 3.52 -4.69 26.35
C SER A 301 4.41 -5.17 27.52
N ASN A 302 3.87 -6.08 28.33
CA ASN A 302 4.62 -6.68 29.44
C ASN A 302 5.62 -7.76 29.00
N SER A 303 5.73 -8.04 27.69
CA SER A 303 6.72 -8.97 27.16
C SER A 303 8.11 -8.35 27.00
N VAL A 304 8.21 -7.03 27.05
CA VAL A 304 9.47 -6.29 26.90
C VAL A 304 10.39 -6.61 28.07
N GLU A 305 11.64 -6.95 27.76
CA GLU A 305 12.69 -7.33 28.71
C GLU A 305 13.75 -6.24 28.88
N GLU A 306 13.95 -5.39 27.85
CA GLU A 306 14.97 -4.34 27.88
C GLU A 306 14.54 -3.10 27.09
N ILE A 307 14.70 -1.93 27.68
CA ILE A 307 14.61 -0.63 27.00
C ILE A 307 15.99 0.03 27.03
N ARG A 308 16.63 0.14 25.87
CA ARG A 308 18.01 0.64 25.75
C ARG A 308 18.11 2.17 25.73
N LEU A 309 19.36 2.62 25.92
CA LEU A 309 19.74 4.03 26.00
C LEU A 309 19.07 4.92 24.94
N SER A 310 18.49 6.03 25.41
CA SER A 310 17.91 7.07 24.56
C SER A 310 16.77 6.61 23.64
N ALA A 311 16.15 5.46 23.91
CA ALA A 311 15.08 4.92 23.06
C ALA A 311 13.96 5.95 22.77
N PHE A 312 13.66 6.85 23.71
CA PHE A 312 12.65 7.90 23.56
C PHE A 312 13.21 9.29 23.91
N SER A 313 14.53 9.50 23.77
CA SER A 313 15.13 10.82 23.97
C SER A 313 14.62 11.82 22.92
N GLU A 314 14.50 13.09 23.32
CA GLU A 314 14.00 14.19 22.47
C GLU A 314 12.55 14.00 21.97
N CYS A 315 11.78 13.09 22.59
CA CYS A 315 10.34 13.01 22.39
C CYS A 315 9.63 14.10 23.19
N TYR A 316 9.79 15.36 22.79
CA TYR A 316 9.37 16.54 23.57
C TYR A 316 7.87 16.59 23.95
N ARG A 317 7.01 15.87 23.24
CA ARG A 317 5.56 15.83 23.48
C ARG A 317 5.09 14.55 24.17
N LEU A 318 6.02 13.66 24.56
CA LEU A 318 5.68 12.40 25.22
C LEU A 318 5.08 12.69 26.59
N LYS A 319 3.78 12.45 26.71
CA LYS A 319 3.00 12.75 27.90
C LYS A 319 2.68 11.49 28.70
N ASN A 320 2.30 10.41 28.02
CA ASN A 320 1.81 9.20 28.67
C ASN A 320 2.56 7.97 28.17
N VAL A 321 2.95 7.11 29.12
CA VAL A 321 3.46 5.77 28.87
C VAL A 321 2.52 4.79 29.58
N PHE A 322 1.87 3.93 28.80
CA PHE A 322 0.94 2.92 29.28
C PHE A 322 1.65 1.57 29.23
N TYR A 323 2.01 1.00 30.38
CA TYR A 323 2.67 -0.29 30.46
C TYR A 323 1.66 -1.39 30.79
N CYS A 324 1.65 -2.48 30.03
CA CYS A 324 0.72 -3.61 30.18
C CYS A 324 1.06 -4.54 31.36
N GLY A 325 1.88 -4.08 32.30
CA GLY A 325 2.30 -4.81 33.49
C GLY A 325 2.37 -3.90 34.71
N THR A 326 3.03 -4.36 35.77
CA THR A 326 3.14 -3.64 37.04
C THR A 326 4.26 -2.61 37.03
N GLU A 327 4.23 -1.67 37.98
CA GLU A 327 5.32 -0.70 38.18
C GLU A 327 6.66 -1.38 38.47
N GLU A 328 6.66 -2.43 39.30
CA GLU A 328 7.86 -3.20 39.61
C GLU A 328 8.50 -3.80 38.35
N GLN A 329 7.69 -4.40 37.48
CA GLN A 329 8.16 -4.96 36.21
C GLN A 329 8.73 -3.87 35.31
N PHE A 330 8.06 -2.71 35.21
CA PHE A 330 8.54 -1.60 34.39
C PHE A 330 9.91 -1.08 34.87
N ASN A 331 10.10 -0.95 36.18
CA ASN A 331 11.36 -0.49 36.76
C ASN A 331 12.52 -1.44 36.50
N GLN A 332 12.28 -2.74 36.33
CA GLN A 332 13.32 -3.71 35.99
C GLN A 332 13.82 -3.56 34.54
N ILE A 333 12.92 -3.24 33.61
CA ILE A 333 13.23 -3.22 32.16
C ILE A 333 13.69 -1.85 31.65
N ALA A 334 13.27 -0.77 32.32
CA ALA A 334 13.68 0.59 31.99
C ALA A 334 15.09 0.94 32.52
N TYR A 335 15.57 0.19 33.52
CA TYR A 335 16.83 0.44 34.22
C TYR A 335 17.71 -0.82 34.38
N PRO A 336 17.98 -1.61 33.32
CA PRO A 336 18.72 -2.85 33.46
C PRO A 336 20.16 -2.58 33.89
N GLY A 337 20.50 -2.89 35.16
CA GLY A 337 21.88 -2.99 35.65
C GLY A 337 22.66 -1.68 35.86
N LEU A 338 22.01 -0.52 36.02
CA LEU A 338 22.70 0.77 36.16
C LEU A 338 22.92 1.17 37.64
N SER A 339 24.15 1.04 38.12
CA SER A 339 24.63 1.73 39.33
C SER A 339 24.71 3.24 39.07
N SER A 340 23.72 3.99 39.54
CA SER A 340 23.71 5.42 39.94
C SER A 340 24.48 6.54 39.19
N GLU A 341 25.27 6.34 38.13
CA GLU A 341 26.24 7.37 37.69
C GLU A 341 26.36 7.67 36.18
N ILE A 342 25.43 7.25 35.31
CA ILE A 342 25.43 7.78 33.93
C ILE A 342 24.06 8.38 33.60
N ASN A 343 24.10 9.68 33.24
CA ASN A 343 23.07 10.61 32.74
C ASN A 343 22.25 10.10 31.52
N SER A 344 21.82 8.85 31.53
CA SER A 344 21.28 8.13 30.39
C SER A 344 19.75 8.27 30.23
N ILE A 345 19.09 8.96 31.18
CA ILE A 345 17.63 8.97 31.37
C ILE A 345 16.99 10.38 31.18
N ALA A 346 17.70 11.35 30.60
CA ALA A 346 17.28 12.76 30.69
C ALA A 346 15.93 13.17 30.02
N TYR A 347 15.24 12.33 29.23
CA TYR A 347 13.98 12.73 28.57
C TYR A 347 12.81 11.72 28.59
N TYR A 348 13.02 10.49 29.07
CA TYR A 348 11.91 9.55 29.36
C TYR A 348 11.12 9.96 30.62
N ASN A 349 11.73 10.80 31.47
CA ASN A 349 11.26 11.05 32.83
C ASN A 349 10.07 11.98 32.96
N ALA A 350 9.77 12.85 31.99
CA ALA A 350 8.67 13.81 32.10
C ALA A 350 7.28 13.20 31.86
N ALA A 351 7.20 12.07 31.18
CA ALA A 351 5.92 11.40 30.90
C ALA A 351 5.34 10.77 32.17
N THR A 352 4.02 10.83 32.33
CA THR A 352 3.30 10.03 33.35
C THR A 352 3.29 8.58 32.91
N LYS A 353 3.62 7.67 33.83
CA LYS A 353 3.59 6.22 33.62
C LYS A 353 2.30 5.69 34.24
N TYR A 354 1.57 4.89 33.47
CA TYR A 354 0.36 4.18 33.91
C TYR A 354 0.61 2.68 33.81
N PHE A 355 0.11 1.94 34.79
CA PHE A 355 0.28 0.49 34.90
C PHE A 355 -1.05 -0.22 34.74
N TYR A 356 -1.05 -1.36 34.06
CA TYR A 356 -2.30 -2.00 33.65
C TYR A 356 -3.01 -2.64 34.85
N SER A 357 -4.31 -2.42 34.94
CA SER A 357 -5.20 -3.11 35.87
C SER A 357 -6.51 -3.43 35.15
N GLU A 358 -6.89 -4.71 35.14
CA GLU A 358 -8.13 -5.18 34.51
C GLU A 358 -9.38 -4.66 35.24
N GLU A 359 -9.30 -4.51 36.56
CA GLU A 359 -10.36 -3.98 37.41
C GLU A 359 -9.95 -2.64 38.04
N GLN A 360 -10.93 -1.87 38.53
CA GLN A 360 -10.65 -0.60 39.21
C GLN A 360 -9.79 -0.83 40.46
N PRO A 361 -8.59 -0.24 40.54
CA PRO A 361 -7.71 -0.40 41.70
C PRO A 361 -8.32 0.18 42.96
N THR A 362 -8.04 -0.46 44.10
CA THR A 362 -8.41 0.07 45.43
C THR A 362 -7.34 0.95 46.05
N GLU A 363 -6.14 0.96 45.48
CA GLU A 363 -5.00 1.75 45.92
C GLU A 363 -4.82 2.99 45.04
N GLU A 364 -4.24 4.05 45.61
CA GLU A 364 -3.92 5.27 44.86
C GLU A 364 -2.74 5.02 43.92
N GLY A 365 -2.86 5.44 42.67
CA GLY A 365 -1.78 5.28 41.69
C GLY A 365 -2.23 5.60 40.26
N ASN A 366 -1.30 5.52 39.32
CA ASN A 366 -1.58 5.73 37.91
C ASN A 366 -1.91 4.39 37.25
N PHE A 367 -3.19 4.07 37.13
CA PHE A 367 -3.63 2.82 36.52
C PHE A 367 -4.41 3.06 35.23
N TRP A 368 -4.37 2.08 34.33
CA TRP A 368 -5.10 2.13 33.07
C TRP A 368 -5.64 0.76 32.66
N HIS A 369 -6.61 0.76 31.76
CA HIS A 369 -7.18 -0.44 31.13
C HIS A 369 -7.49 -0.16 29.65
N TYR A 370 -7.79 -1.20 28.88
CA TYR A 370 -8.31 -1.02 27.52
C TYR A 370 -9.80 -0.66 27.56
N ALA A 371 -10.21 0.24 26.66
CA ALA A 371 -11.62 0.39 26.30
C ALA A 371 -12.16 -0.90 25.68
N GLU A 372 -13.47 -0.95 25.43
CA GLU A 372 -14.14 -2.10 24.79
C GLU A 372 -13.58 -2.45 23.39
N ASP A 373 -12.89 -1.51 22.74
CA ASP A 373 -12.24 -1.73 21.44
C ASP A 373 -10.92 -2.53 21.52
N GLY A 374 -10.42 -2.81 22.73
CA GLY A 374 -9.18 -3.54 22.98
C GLY A 374 -7.91 -2.81 22.53
N LYS A 375 -7.99 -1.50 22.22
CA LYS A 375 -6.89 -0.71 21.64
C LYS A 375 -6.70 0.63 22.33
N THR A 376 -7.78 1.27 22.75
CA THR A 376 -7.74 2.62 23.34
C THR A 376 -7.43 2.54 24.83
N PRO A 377 -6.35 3.18 25.31
CA PRO A 377 -6.03 3.21 26.74
C PRO A 377 -6.96 4.20 27.47
N LEU A 378 -7.58 3.74 28.55
CA LEU A 378 -8.39 4.52 29.48
C LEU A 378 -7.74 4.53 30.86
N ILE A 379 -7.76 5.67 31.54
CA ILE A 379 -7.20 5.84 32.87
C ILE A 379 -8.31 5.55 33.88
N TRP A 380 -8.00 4.80 34.94
CA TRP A 380 -8.93 4.64 36.06
C TRP A 380 -9.06 5.94 36.85
N ASP A 381 -10.29 6.30 37.20
CA ASP A 381 -10.61 7.50 38.01
C ASP A 381 -10.14 7.40 39.46
#